data_AF-A0A348W6W1-F1
#
_entry.id   AF-A0A348W6W1-F1
#
_cell.length_a   1.000
_cell.length_b   1.000
_cell.length_c   1.000
_cell.angle_alpha   90.00
_cell.angle_beta   90.00
_cell.angle_gamma   90.00
#
_symmetry.space_group_name_H-M   'P 1'
#
loop_
_entity.id
_entity.type
_entity.pdbx_description
1 polymer ?
#
loop_
_entity_poly.entity_id
_entity_poly.type
_entity_poly.pdbx_seq_one_letter_code
_entity_poly.pdbx_strand_id
1 'polypeptide(L)' 'NTGDYSRGVSGFWIENGEVSHAINEGTIAGSLPEFLRRMTPANDARTHLSHVVPSLLVEGLTLAGA' A
#
# COMPACT_ATOMS: atom_id res chain seq x y z
N ASN A 1 8.67 -11.04 -17.84
CA ASN A 1 8.89 -10.35 -16.56
C ASN A 1 7.61 -10.53 -15.76
N THR A 2 7.63 -11.42 -14.77
CA THR A 2 6.47 -12.14 -14.18
C THR A 2 5.48 -11.29 -13.40
N GLY A 3 5.80 -10.02 -13.12
CA GLY A 3 4.96 -9.12 -12.32
C GLY A 3 5.23 -9.21 -10.82
N ASP A 4 6.29 -9.91 -10.42
CA ASP A 4 6.74 -9.97 -9.03
C ASP A 4 7.18 -8.58 -8.54
N TYR A 5 6.70 -8.19 -7.38
CA TYR A 5 6.93 -6.91 -6.75
C TYR A 5 7.45 -7.11 -5.33
N SER A 6 8.56 -6.46 -4.99
CA SER A 6 9.10 -6.42 -3.63
C SER A 6 9.71 -5.05 -3.35
N ARG A 7 9.24 -4.37 -2.31
CA ARG A 7 9.74 -3.06 -1.90
C ARG A 7 9.65 -2.86 -0.39
N GLY A 8 10.65 -2.17 0.15
CA GLY A 8 10.65 -1.69 1.51
C GLY A 8 9.59 -0.61 1.73
N VAL A 9 9.01 -0.58 2.93
CA VAL A 9 7.97 0.36 3.33
C VAL A 9 8.22 0.92 4.73
N SER A 10 7.71 2.13 4.92
CA SER A 10 7.60 2.81 6.21
C SER A 10 6.25 3.52 6.26
N GLY A 11 5.72 3.72 7.46
CA GLY A 11 4.40 4.30 7.63
C GLY A 11 3.85 4.09 9.04
N PHE A 12 2.55 3.84 9.12
CA PHE A 12 1.82 3.68 10.37
C PHE A 12 1.02 2.39 10.37
N TRP A 13 1.03 1.70 11.50
CA TRP A 13 0.14 0.58 11.76
C TRP A 13 -1.23 1.10 12.20
N ILE A 14 -2.30 0.60 11.59
CA ILE A 14 -3.68 1.00 11.91
C ILE A 14 -4.40 -0.17 12.58
N GLU A 15 -4.93 0.06 13.77
CA GLU A 15 -5.72 -0.92 14.53
C GLU A 15 -7.04 -0.30 14.96
N ASN A 16 -8.16 -0.99 14.72
CA ASN A 16 -9.51 -0.51 15.05
C ASN A 16 -9.85 0.88 14.46
N GLY A 17 -9.24 1.24 13.34
CA GLY A 17 -9.45 2.54 12.68
C GLY A 17 -8.57 3.67 13.21
N GLU A 18 -7.68 3.40 14.17
CA GLU A 18 -6.77 4.40 14.75
C GLU A 18 -5.30 4.04 14.49
N VAL A 19 -4.45 5.07 14.42
CA VAL A 19 -3.00 4.88 14.31
C VAL A 19 -2.47 4.32 15.63
N SER A 20 -1.88 3.14 15.58
CA SER A 20 -1.30 2.45 16.73
C SER A 20 0.15 2.87 16.96
N HIS A 21 1.03 2.67 15.97
CA HIS A 21 2.45 3.04 16.06
C HIS A 21 3.08 3.23 14.67
N ALA A 22 4.24 3.88 14.62
CA ALA A 22 5.02 4.01 13.39
C ALA A 22 5.77 2.71 13.09
N ILE A 23 5.78 2.31 11.81
CA ILE A 23 6.55 1.17 11.32
C ILE A 23 7.66 1.67 10.39
N ASN A 24 8.83 1.05 10.52
CA ASN A 24 9.97 1.25 9.63
C ASN A 24 10.52 -0.12 9.23
N GLU A 25 11.20 -0.18 8.07
CA GLU A 25 11.89 -1.39 7.60
C GLU A 25 10.99 -2.60 7.27
N GLY A 26 9.69 -2.39 7.05
CA GLY A 26 8.81 -3.43 6.52
C GLY A 26 9.12 -3.72 5.04
N THR A 27 8.80 -4.91 4.55
CA THR A 27 8.87 -5.26 3.13
C THR A 27 7.54 -5.80 2.66
N ILE A 28 6.99 -5.22 1.59
CA ILE A 28 5.82 -5.74 0.90
C ILE A 28 6.30 -6.58 -0.27
N ALA A 29 5.84 -7.84 -0.35
CA ALA A 29 6.14 -8.73 -1.45
C ALA A 29 4.86 -9.37 -2.03
N GLY A 30 4.81 -9.55 -3.36
CA GLY A 30 3.70 -10.22 -4.03
C GLY A 30 3.66 -9.97 -5.53
N SER A 31 2.49 -10.17 -6.14
CA SER A 31 2.27 -9.98 -7.58
C SER A 31 1.56 -8.65 -7.84
N LEU A 32 2.20 -7.75 -8.59
CA LEU A 32 1.62 -6.45 -8.95
C LEU A 32 0.27 -6.58 -9.70
N PRO A 33 0.11 -7.52 -10.66
CA PRO A 33 -1.20 -7.80 -11.25
C PRO A 33 -2.29 -8.13 -10.23
N GLU A 34 -1.96 -8.88 -9.17
CA GLU A 34 -2.91 -9.19 -8.10
C GLU A 34 -3.20 -7.99 -7.21
N PHE A 35 -2.19 -7.16 -6.92
CA PHE A 35 -2.39 -5.92 -6.17
C PHE A 35 -3.39 -5.01 -6.88
N LEU A 36 -3.19 -4.79 -8.19
CA LEU A 36 -4.05 -3.95 -9.02
C LEU A 36 -5.51 -4.42 -9.04
N ARG A 37 -5.76 -5.73 -8.98
CA ARG A 37 -7.12 -6.31 -8.94
C ARG A 37 -7.84 -6.10 -7.61
N ARG A 38 -7.11 -5.86 -6.54
CA ARG A 38 -7.62 -5.75 -5.16
C ARG A 38 -7.58 -4.31 -4.62
N MET A 39 -7.29 -3.33 -5.48
CA MET A 39 -7.22 -1.93 -5.05
C MET A 39 -8.61 -1.34 -4.90
N THR A 40 -8.83 -0.65 -3.79
CA THR A 40 -10.00 0.21 -3.57
C THR A 40 -9.52 1.66 -3.47
N PRO A 41 -9.97 2.56 -4.37
CA PRO A 41 -9.57 3.97 -4.32
C PRO A 41 -10.35 4.74 -3.25
N ALA A 42 -9.68 5.69 -2.62
CA ALA A 42 -10.29 6.72 -1.80
C ALA A 42 -10.75 7.93 -2.64
N ASN A 43 -11.14 9.02 -1.97
CA ASN A 43 -11.70 10.23 -2.56
C ASN A 43 -10.81 11.48 -2.40
N ASP A 44 -9.52 11.30 -2.16
CA ASP A 44 -8.54 12.35 -1.79
C ASP A 44 -7.52 12.65 -2.92
N ALA A 45 -7.87 12.35 -4.16
CA ALA A 45 -6.98 12.59 -5.30
C ALA A 45 -6.63 14.08 -5.47
N ARG A 46 -5.35 14.36 -5.69
CA ARG A 46 -4.83 15.73 -5.88
C ARG A 46 -4.85 16.12 -7.36
N THR A 47 -5.87 16.87 -7.76
CA THR A 47 -6.14 17.23 -9.17
C THR A 47 -5.11 18.18 -9.79
N HIS A 48 -4.29 18.85 -8.98
CA HIS A 48 -3.24 19.76 -9.45
C HIS A 48 -1.93 19.04 -9.82
N LEU A 49 -1.82 17.73 -9.62
CA LEU A 49 -0.64 16.93 -9.98
C LEU A 49 -0.77 16.35 -11.39
N SER A 50 0.38 16.09 -12.04
CA SER A 50 0.41 15.41 -13.35
C SER A 50 -0.15 13.98 -13.29
N HIS A 51 -0.04 13.33 -12.12
CA HIS A 51 -0.68 12.06 -11.83
C HIS A 51 -1.73 12.26 -10.72
N VAL A 52 -2.99 12.21 -11.13
CA VAL A 52 -4.14 12.36 -10.22
C VAL A 52 -4.50 10.98 -9.67
N VAL A 53 -3.84 10.59 -8.58
CA VAL A 53 -4.02 9.29 -7.93
C VAL A 53 -4.44 9.51 -6.47
N PRO A 54 -5.59 8.95 -6.02
CA PRO A 54 -5.99 9.00 -4.62
C PRO A 54 -5.16 8.03 -3.77
N SER A 55 -5.38 8.04 -2.46
CA SER A 55 -4.97 6.95 -1.58
C SER A 55 -5.63 5.64 -2.03
N LEU A 56 -4.88 4.53 -1.93
CA LEU A 56 -5.30 3.21 -2.40
C LEU A 56 -5.19 2.21 -1.25
N LEU A 57 -6.31 1.57 -0.92
CA LEU A 57 -6.33 0.40 -0.05
C LEU A 57 -6.07 -0.85 -0.90
N VAL A 58 -5.09 -1.66 -0.51
CA VAL A 58 -4.79 -2.93 -1.19
C VAL A 58 -4.88 -4.06 -0.18
N GLU A 59 -5.80 -4.98 -0.40
CA GLU A 59 -6.07 -6.07 0.52
C GLU A 59 -5.19 -7.30 0.25
N GLY A 60 -4.87 -8.04 1.32
CA GLY A 60 -4.15 -9.31 1.22
C GLY A 60 -2.68 -9.18 0.81
N LEU A 61 -2.04 -8.07 1.17
CA LEU A 61 -0.60 -7.91 1.02
C LEU A 61 0.17 -8.75 2.05
N THR A 62 1.26 -9.35 1.62
CA THR A 62 2.21 -10.01 2.54
C THR A 62 3.21 -8.98 3.03
N LEU A 63 3.23 -8.75 4.34
CA LEU A 63 4.23 -7.94 5.02
C LEU A 63 5.28 -8.86 5.65
N ALA A 64 6.54 -8.65 5.29
CA ALA A 64 7.69 -9.27 5.93
C ALA A 64 8.46 -8.22 6.72
N GLY A 65 8.67 -8.45 8.02
CA GLY A 65 9.37 -7.55 8.93
C GLY A 65 8.48 -7.09 10.10
N ALA A 66 9.00 -7.25 11.31
CA ALA A 66 8.47 -6.75 12.58
C ALA A 66 9.66 -6.21 13.39
#